data_AF-A0A433B982-F1
#
_entry.id   AF-A0A433B982-F1
#
_cell.length_a   1.000
_cell.length_b   1.000
_cell.length_c   1.000
_cell.angle_alpha   90.00
_cell.angle_beta   90.00
_cell.angle_gamma   90.00
#
_symmetry.space_group_name_H-M   'P 1'
#
loop_
_entity.id
_entity.type
_entity.pdbx_description
1 polymer ?
#
loop_
_entity_poly.entity_id
_entity_poly.type
_entity_poly.pdbx_seq_one_letter_code
_entity_poly.pdbx_strand_id
1 'polypeptide(L)'
;MFANWRSYSLKKQMLITFSSSVCISLTLVELTCIIFLWAIIHNIRDTSTDILTNQITQNLADSVTHSGVLLEDSLRRIAESVVLPIAQATGDTFRTDQPLSAEASYFDNLAGIQAAGQTIPRTGERYAGLPISLFHSTWMPSNYTGPDPPTTLTAEQQTVISNSAHVDHFFRTMYTQNPDLLALYVGFDALLFRHYPGAGLIRDQGAYDPTIRSWYTAAKTYASSPAGPSYVITDPYSDASGRGWCVSICAIITNTATGNI
;
A
#
# COMPACT_ATOMS: atom_id res chain seq x y z
N MET A 1 -37.56 -44.66 -58.16
CA MET A 1 -37.23 -46.10 -58.17
C MET A 1 -38.46 -47.02 -58.13
N PHE A 2 -39.66 -46.55 -57.73
CA PHE A 2 -40.84 -47.41 -57.54
C PHE A 2 -41.78 -47.57 -58.76
N ALA A 3 -41.54 -46.87 -59.87
CA ALA A 3 -42.46 -46.87 -61.02
C ALA A 3 -42.61 -48.25 -61.72
N ASN A 4 -41.68 -49.20 -61.49
CA ASN A 4 -41.68 -50.54 -62.09
C ASN A 4 -41.67 -51.67 -61.04
N TRP A 5 -42.19 -51.44 -59.83
CA TRP A 5 -42.12 -52.42 -58.73
C TRP A 5 -42.71 -53.80 -59.09
N ARG A 6 -43.84 -53.80 -59.82
CA ARG A 6 -44.58 -55.01 -60.20
C ARG A 6 -43.89 -55.84 -61.29
N SER A 7 -42.90 -55.31 -62.01
CA SER A 7 -42.17 -56.03 -63.07
C SER A 7 -40.89 -56.72 -62.59
N TYR A 8 -40.55 -56.61 -61.30
CA TYR A 8 -39.38 -57.28 -60.72
C TYR A 8 -39.71 -58.69 -60.22
N SER A 9 -38.71 -59.58 -60.25
CA SER A 9 -38.83 -60.92 -59.67
C SER A 9 -38.97 -60.85 -58.14
N LEU A 10 -39.66 -61.83 -57.57
CA LEU A 10 -39.96 -61.89 -56.13
C LEU A 10 -38.69 -61.83 -55.26
N LYS A 11 -37.59 -62.47 -55.70
CA LYS A 11 -36.26 -62.37 -55.07
C LYS A 11 -35.72 -60.94 -55.06
N LYS A 12 -35.88 -60.20 -56.15
CA LYS A 12 -35.41 -58.81 -56.27
C LYS A 12 -36.24 -57.86 -55.41
N GLN A 13 -37.55 -58.09 -55.30
CA GLN A 13 -38.43 -57.33 -54.39
C GLN A 13 -38.06 -57.57 -52.91
N MET A 14 -37.81 -58.82 -52.50
CA MET A 14 -37.34 -59.13 -51.14
C MET A 14 -35.97 -58.51 -50.83
N LEU A 15 -35.02 -58.58 -51.76
CA LEU A 15 -33.70 -57.98 -51.57
C LEU A 15 -33.79 -56.44 -51.44
N ILE A 16 -34.58 -55.78 -52.30
CA ILE A 16 -34.74 -54.32 -52.25
C ILE A 16 -35.44 -53.88 -50.96
N THR A 17 -36.50 -54.56 -50.54
CA THR A 17 -37.20 -54.23 -49.27
C THR A 17 -36.29 -54.42 -48.07
N PHE A 18 -35.61 -55.56 -47.96
CA PHE A 18 -34.67 -55.82 -46.87
C PHE A 18 -33.52 -54.81 -46.85
N SER A 19 -32.84 -54.57 -47.99
CA SER A 19 -31.76 -53.60 -48.06
C SER A 19 -32.23 -52.18 -47.75
N SER A 20 -33.42 -51.78 -48.22
CA SER A 20 -33.98 -50.47 -47.90
C SER A 20 -34.32 -50.32 -46.40
N SER A 21 -34.85 -51.37 -45.77
CA SER A 21 -35.17 -51.38 -44.34
C SER A 21 -33.90 -51.31 -43.49
N VAL A 22 -32.85 -52.05 -43.87
CA VAL A 22 -31.54 -51.99 -43.21
C VAL A 22 -30.91 -50.61 -43.39
N CYS A 23 -30.91 -50.04 -44.61
CA CYS A 23 -30.39 -48.69 -44.85
C CYS A 23 -31.15 -47.64 -44.02
N ILE A 24 -32.48 -47.67 -44.00
CA ILE A 24 -33.28 -46.74 -43.20
C ILE A 24 -32.96 -46.88 -41.70
N SER A 25 -32.86 -48.11 -41.21
CA SER A 25 -32.54 -48.36 -39.80
C SER A 25 -31.14 -47.86 -39.43
N LEU A 26 -30.15 -48.09 -40.28
CA LEU A 26 -28.79 -47.58 -40.08
C LEU A 26 -28.74 -46.06 -40.13
N THR A 27 -29.42 -45.43 -41.08
CA THR A 27 -29.51 -43.96 -41.17
C THR A 27 -30.20 -43.36 -39.95
N LEU A 28 -31.25 -43.98 -39.42
CA LEU A 28 -31.93 -43.53 -38.20
C LEU A 28 -31.02 -43.63 -36.96
N VAL A 29 -30.27 -44.72 -36.83
CA VAL A 29 -29.30 -44.89 -35.74
C VAL A 29 -28.21 -43.84 -35.84
N GLU A 30 -27.65 -43.61 -37.04
CA GLU A 30 -26.62 -42.59 -37.27
C GLU A 30 -27.12 -41.18 -36.93
N LEU A 31 -28.32 -40.80 -37.38
CA LEU A 31 -28.95 -39.52 -37.03
C LEU A 31 -29.13 -39.36 -35.52
N THR A 32 -29.59 -40.42 -34.85
CA THR A 32 -29.80 -40.39 -33.39
C THR A 32 -28.47 -40.20 -32.66
N CYS A 33 -27.41 -40.89 -33.09
CA CYS A 33 -26.07 -40.72 -32.55
C CYS A 33 -25.52 -39.30 -32.78
N ILE A 34 -25.72 -38.72 -33.96
CA ILE A 34 -25.28 -37.34 -34.27
C ILE A 34 -26.01 -36.33 -33.36
N ILE A 35 -27.32 -36.45 -33.21
CA ILE A 35 -28.12 -35.55 -32.35
C ILE A 35 -27.67 -35.67 -30.90
N PHE A 36 -27.46 -36.89 -30.42
CA PHE A 36 -27.01 -37.14 -29.05
C PHE A 36 -25.61 -36.57 -28.79
N LEU A 37 -24.65 -36.80 -29.69
CA LEU A 37 -23.30 -36.23 -29.60
C LEU A 37 -23.33 -34.71 -29.62
N TRP A 38 -24.14 -34.12 -30.52
CA TRP A 38 -24.30 -32.67 -30.59
C TRP A 38 -24.85 -32.10 -29.28
N ALA A 39 -25.90 -32.71 -28.70
CA ALA A 39 -26.49 -32.28 -27.44
C ALA A 39 -25.51 -32.40 -26.26
N ILE A 40 -24.74 -33.50 -26.19
CA ILE A 40 -23.72 -33.69 -25.17
C ILE A 40 -22.60 -32.65 -25.31
N ILE A 41 -22.08 -32.44 -26.51
CA ILE A 41 -21.00 -31.48 -26.75
C ILE A 41 -21.44 -30.08 -26.34
N HIS A 42 -22.67 -29.68 -26.68
CA HIS A 42 -23.17 -28.37 -26.31
C HIS A 42 -23.35 -28.24 -24.79
N ASN A 43 -23.97 -29.23 -24.13
CA ASN A 43 -24.13 -29.22 -22.67
C ASN A 43 -22.79 -29.23 -21.94
N ILE A 44 -21.82 -30.04 -22.39
CA ILE A 44 -20.48 -30.08 -21.80
C ILE A 44 -19.78 -28.75 -22.00
N ARG A 45 -19.86 -28.16 -23.21
CA ARG A 45 -19.23 -26.86 -23.50
C ARG A 45 -19.78 -25.76 -22.61
N ASP A 46 -21.10 -25.65 -22.51
CA ASP A 46 -21.76 -24.60 -21.75
C ASP A 46 -21.50 -24.78 -20.26
N THR A 47 -21.73 -26.00 -19.74
CA THR A 47 -21.47 -26.32 -18.32
C THR A 47 -19.99 -26.13 -17.94
N SER A 48 -19.05 -26.54 -18.80
CA SER A 48 -17.62 -26.37 -18.53
C SER A 48 -17.22 -24.90 -18.54
N THR A 49 -17.80 -24.11 -19.46
CA THR A 49 -17.54 -22.67 -19.56
C THR A 49 -18.11 -21.94 -18.35
N ASP A 50 -19.31 -22.29 -17.91
CA ASP A 50 -19.94 -21.72 -16.72
C ASP A 50 -19.17 -22.08 -15.45
N ILE A 51 -18.78 -23.34 -15.28
CA ILE A 51 -17.98 -23.78 -14.12
C ILE A 51 -16.63 -23.05 -14.11
N LEU A 52 -15.93 -22.99 -15.24
CA LEU A 52 -14.63 -22.32 -15.33
C LEU A 52 -14.76 -20.81 -15.07
N THR A 53 -15.79 -20.16 -15.63
CA THR A 53 -16.04 -18.74 -15.42
C THR A 53 -16.36 -18.44 -13.96
N ASN A 54 -17.19 -19.28 -13.32
CA ASN A 54 -17.52 -19.14 -11.90
C ASN A 54 -16.29 -19.35 -11.02
N GLN A 55 -15.46 -20.35 -11.33
CA GLN A 55 -14.21 -20.59 -10.60
C GLN A 55 -13.24 -19.42 -10.75
N ILE A 56 -13.05 -18.90 -11.96
CA ILE A 56 -12.19 -17.73 -12.20
C ILE A 56 -12.71 -16.52 -11.43
N THR A 57 -14.01 -16.23 -11.53
CA THR A 57 -14.63 -15.08 -10.85
C THR A 57 -14.49 -15.20 -9.33
N GLN A 58 -14.75 -16.39 -8.77
CA GLN A 58 -14.61 -16.64 -7.34
C GLN A 58 -13.15 -16.51 -6.89
N ASN A 59 -12.22 -17.14 -7.61
CA ASN A 59 -10.80 -17.07 -7.27
C ASN A 59 -10.26 -15.64 -7.35
N LEU A 60 -10.74 -14.83 -8.30
CA LEU A 60 -10.39 -13.41 -8.38
C LEU A 60 -10.97 -12.63 -7.20
N ALA A 61 -12.24 -12.83 -6.86
CA ALA A 61 -12.87 -12.18 -5.72
C ALA A 61 -12.17 -12.54 -4.39
N ASP A 62 -11.84 -13.82 -4.20
CA ASP A 62 -11.11 -14.32 -3.04
C ASP A 62 -9.69 -13.76 -2.99
N SER A 63 -9.00 -13.71 -4.13
CA SER A 63 -7.66 -13.13 -4.24
C SER A 63 -7.64 -11.64 -3.89
N VAL A 64 -8.63 -10.87 -4.37
CA VAL A 64 -8.74 -9.43 -4.05
C VAL A 64 -9.04 -9.24 -2.56
N THR A 65 -9.98 -10.01 -2.02
CA THR A 65 -10.35 -9.95 -0.59
C THR A 65 -9.16 -10.31 0.30
N HIS A 66 -8.48 -11.41 -0.01
CA HIS A 66 -7.31 -11.86 0.75
C HIS A 66 -6.15 -10.84 0.68
N SER A 67 -5.90 -10.27 -0.51
CA SER A 67 -4.88 -9.23 -0.67
C SER A 67 -5.23 -7.96 0.12
N GLY A 68 -6.52 -7.59 0.16
CA GLY A 68 -7.01 -6.48 0.97
C GLY A 68 -6.76 -6.68 2.46
N VAL A 69 -7.09 -7.85 2.99
CA VAL A 69 -6.83 -8.21 4.40
C VAL A 69 -5.33 -8.20 4.71
N LEU A 70 -4.48 -8.77 3.84
CA LEU A 70 -3.03 -8.74 4.05
C LEU A 70 -2.46 -7.32 4.07
N LEU A 71 -2.97 -6.43 3.21
CA LEU A 71 -2.57 -5.03 3.20
C LEU A 71 -3.02 -4.32 4.49
N GLU A 72 -4.27 -4.51 4.89
CA GLU A 72 -4.82 -3.94 6.13
C GLU A 72 -4.02 -4.41 7.36
N ASP A 73 -3.73 -5.72 7.45
CA ASP A 73 -2.92 -6.29 8.52
C ASP A 73 -1.50 -5.73 8.53
N SER A 74 -0.90 -5.52 7.35
CA SER A 74 0.42 -4.90 7.23
C SER A 74 0.41 -3.45 7.72
N LEU A 75 -0.60 -2.66 7.32
CA LEU A 75 -0.74 -1.27 7.75
C LEU A 75 -1.04 -1.17 9.25
N ARG A 76 -1.91 -2.03 9.78
CA ARG A 76 -2.19 -2.12 11.23
C ARG A 76 -0.94 -2.49 12.01
N ARG A 77 -0.17 -3.47 11.54
CA ARG A 77 1.12 -3.84 12.15
C ARG A 77 2.06 -2.64 12.22
N ILE A 78 2.20 -1.87 11.13
CA ILE A 78 3.04 -0.66 11.12
C ILE A 78 2.50 0.39 12.10
N ALA A 79 1.18 0.59 12.14
CA ALA A 79 0.56 1.53 13.08
C ALA A 79 0.91 1.20 14.54
N GLU A 80 0.69 -0.05 14.93
CA GLU A 80 0.85 -0.53 16.31
C GLU A 80 2.32 -0.68 16.72
N SER A 81 3.18 -1.15 15.81
CA SER A 81 4.59 -1.41 16.13
C SER A 81 5.52 -0.22 15.93
N VAL A 82 5.12 0.78 15.12
CA VAL A 82 5.99 1.91 14.75
C VAL A 82 5.35 3.25 15.12
N VAL A 83 4.18 3.56 14.57
CA VAL A 83 3.61 4.91 14.66
C VAL A 83 3.18 5.26 16.08
N LEU A 84 2.43 4.38 16.74
CA LEU A 84 1.99 4.63 18.13
C LEU A 84 3.17 4.73 19.11
N PRO A 85 4.17 3.82 19.09
CA PRO A 85 5.36 3.95 19.92
C PRO A 85 6.16 5.23 19.65
N ILE A 86 6.30 5.64 18.39
CA ILE A 86 6.99 6.90 18.05
C ILE A 86 6.21 8.11 18.58
N ALA A 87 4.90 8.13 18.42
CA ALA A 87 4.05 9.23 18.90
C ALA A 87 4.15 9.38 20.42
N GLN A 88 4.13 8.25 21.13
CA GLN A 88 4.31 8.19 22.58
C GLN A 88 5.72 8.63 22.99
N ALA A 89 6.75 8.03 22.38
CA ALA A 89 8.15 8.33 22.68
C ALA A 89 8.45 9.81 22.43
N THR A 90 7.91 10.38 21.34
CA THR A 90 8.01 11.81 21.04
C THR A 90 7.41 12.63 22.17
N GLY A 91 6.21 12.31 22.66
CA GLY A 91 5.60 13.02 23.79
C GLY A 91 6.42 12.94 25.06
N ASP A 92 7.03 11.78 25.33
CA ASP A 92 7.87 11.56 26.50
C ASP A 92 9.18 12.40 26.46
N THR A 93 9.69 12.76 25.27
CA THR A 93 10.85 13.66 25.14
C THR A 93 10.58 15.09 25.63
N PHE A 94 9.31 15.49 25.77
CA PHE A 94 8.92 16.83 26.26
C PHE A 94 8.66 16.87 27.76
N ARG A 95 8.83 15.75 28.46
CA ARG A 95 8.67 15.72 29.91
C ARG A 95 9.83 16.46 30.60
N THR A 96 9.50 17.17 31.68
CA THR A 96 10.50 17.92 32.47
C THR A 96 11.41 17.01 33.30
N ASP A 97 10.97 15.78 33.58
CA ASP A 97 11.70 14.76 34.35
C ASP A 97 12.44 13.74 33.46
N GLN A 98 12.52 14.00 32.16
CA GLN A 98 13.14 13.10 31.20
C GLN A 98 14.67 12.99 31.49
N PRO A 99 15.26 11.79 31.58
CA PRO A 99 16.65 11.60 32.01
C PRO A 99 17.69 11.72 30.88
N LEU A 100 17.29 12.08 29.65
CA LEU A 100 18.15 12.08 28.48
C LEU A 100 19.04 13.33 28.48
N SER A 101 20.34 13.12 28.26
CA SER A 101 21.32 14.17 28.01
C SER A 101 21.11 14.79 26.63
N ALA A 102 21.52 16.04 26.41
CA ALA A 102 21.43 16.71 25.11
C ALA A 102 21.91 15.84 23.93
N GLU A 103 21.09 15.79 22.86
CA GLU A 103 21.38 15.06 21.62
C GLU A 103 21.66 16.06 20.50
N ALA A 104 22.54 15.69 19.57
CA ALA A 104 22.80 16.51 18.39
C ALA A 104 21.54 16.59 17.50
N SER A 105 21.31 17.76 16.91
CA SER A 105 20.16 18.02 16.05
C SER A 105 20.63 18.76 14.80
N TYR A 106 20.27 18.24 13.63
CA TYR A 106 20.83 18.70 12.36
C TYR A 106 19.76 19.35 11.48
N PHE A 107 20.11 20.47 10.89
CA PHE A 107 19.21 21.17 9.97
C PHE A 107 19.12 20.44 8.62
N ASP A 108 17.98 20.57 7.93
CA ASP A 108 17.71 19.93 6.64
C ASP A 108 18.47 20.59 5.46
N ASN A 109 19.79 20.47 5.48
CA ASN A 109 20.67 20.88 4.39
C ASN A 109 21.87 19.93 4.25
N LEU A 110 22.65 20.08 3.18
CA LEU A 110 23.78 19.20 2.90
C LEU A 110 24.83 19.20 4.03
N ALA A 111 25.14 20.37 4.60
CA ALA A 111 26.08 20.48 5.71
C ALA A 111 25.59 19.75 6.97
N GLY A 112 24.29 19.84 7.27
CA GLY A 112 23.64 19.12 8.36
C GLY A 112 23.69 17.62 8.16
N ILE A 113 23.36 17.11 6.97
CA ILE A 113 23.46 15.67 6.67
C ILE A 113 24.91 15.17 6.76
N GLN A 114 25.88 15.94 6.27
CA GLN A 114 27.31 15.59 6.36
C GLN A 114 27.75 15.47 7.82
N ALA A 115 27.40 16.46 8.64
CA ALA A 115 27.69 16.45 10.07
C ALA A 115 26.96 15.32 10.81
N ALA A 116 25.80 14.89 10.30
CA ALA A 116 25.02 13.76 10.79
C ALA A 116 25.52 12.39 10.32
N GLY A 117 26.65 12.30 9.60
CA GLY A 117 27.17 11.03 9.08
C GLY A 117 26.49 10.59 7.78
N GLN A 118 26.64 11.40 6.74
CA GLN A 118 26.08 11.14 5.42
C GLN A 118 26.42 9.74 4.87
N THR A 119 25.42 9.14 4.22
CA THR A 119 25.50 7.95 3.39
C THR A 119 24.82 8.24 2.05
N ILE A 120 25.27 7.58 0.97
CA ILE A 120 24.63 7.65 -0.35
C ILE A 120 24.19 6.23 -0.71
N PRO A 121 22.88 5.94 -0.68
CA PRO A 121 22.36 4.61 -1.02
C PRO A 121 22.63 4.25 -2.47
N ARG A 122 22.84 2.95 -2.72
CA ARG A 122 23.15 2.39 -4.04
C ARG A 122 21.91 2.38 -4.94
N THR A 123 22.13 2.21 -6.24
CA THR A 123 21.03 2.04 -7.21
C THR A 123 20.13 0.87 -6.81
N GLY A 124 18.82 1.12 -6.76
CA GLY A 124 17.81 0.13 -6.34
C GLY A 124 17.48 0.17 -4.84
N GLU A 125 18.23 0.93 -4.04
CA GLU A 125 17.93 1.15 -2.62
C GLU A 125 17.01 2.37 -2.43
N ARG A 126 16.40 2.50 -1.24
CA ARG A 126 15.63 3.70 -0.89
C ARG A 126 16.54 4.91 -0.94
N TYR A 127 16.04 6.01 -1.50
CA TYR A 127 16.82 7.25 -1.68
C TYR A 127 18.10 7.06 -2.53
N ALA A 128 18.08 6.12 -3.49
CA ALA A 128 19.21 5.90 -4.39
C ALA A 128 19.74 7.20 -5.01
N GLY A 129 21.04 7.43 -4.86
CA GLY A 129 21.72 8.63 -5.39
C GLY A 129 21.49 9.92 -4.60
N LEU A 130 20.74 9.88 -3.49
CA LEU A 130 20.48 11.04 -2.64
C LEU A 130 21.35 10.98 -1.37
N PRO A 131 21.91 12.11 -0.92
CA PRO A 131 22.60 12.17 0.36
C PRO A 131 21.59 12.03 1.51
N ILE A 132 21.72 10.98 2.31
CA ILE A 132 20.89 10.78 3.51
C ILE A 132 21.73 10.48 4.75
N SER A 133 21.20 10.71 5.95
CA SER A 133 21.74 10.17 7.20
C SER A 133 20.80 9.14 7.79
N LEU A 134 21.32 7.95 8.04
CA LEU A 134 20.66 6.90 8.83
C LEU A 134 21.01 6.99 10.32
N PHE A 135 21.80 7.97 10.73
CA PHE A 135 22.19 8.14 12.13
C PHE A 135 21.33 9.16 12.85
N HIS A 136 20.83 10.17 12.12
CA HIS A 136 20.02 11.25 12.68
C HIS A 136 18.91 11.68 11.72
N SER A 137 17.84 12.22 12.28
CA SER A 137 16.84 12.98 11.52
C SER A 137 17.34 14.40 11.25
N THR A 138 16.70 15.05 10.27
CA THR A 138 16.87 16.48 10.01
C THR A 138 15.64 17.26 10.43
N TRP A 139 15.80 18.53 10.78
CA TRP A 139 14.70 19.44 11.07
C TRP A 139 14.69 20.65 10.13
N MET A 140 13.50 21.20 9.90
CA MET A 140 13.31 22.48 9.22
C MET A 140 12.06 23.22 9.74
N PRO A 141 12.05 24.56 9.75
CA PRO A 141 10.83 25.32 9.98
C PRO A 141 9.86 25.22 8.79
N SER A 142 8.57 25.27 9.07
CA SER A 142 7.52 25.33 8.05
C SER A 142 7.74 26.52 7.11
N ASN A 143 7.52 26.30 5.82
CA ASN A 143 7.66 27.28 4.74
C ASN A 143 9.06 27.91 4.60
N TYR A 144 10.07 27.38 5.28
CA TYR A 144 11.43 27.88 5.16
C TYR A 144 12.11 27.37 3.90
N THR A 145 12.73 28.27 3.13
CA THR A 145 13.39 27.96 1.84
C THR A 145 14.88 28.35 1.81
N GLY A 146 15.41 28.93 2.89
CA GLY A 146 16.82 29.34 2.94
C GLY A 146 17.78 28.14 3.02
N PRO A 147 19.00 28.25 2.47
CA PRO A 147 19.97 27.14 2.38
C PRO A 147 20.58 26.74 3.73
N ASP A 148 20.63 27.67 4.67
CA ASP A 148 21.25 27.53 5.99
C ASP A 148 20.21 27.59 7.10
N PRO A 149 20.53 27.17 8.34
CA PRO A 149 19.60 27.34 9.45
C PRO A 149 19.18 28.81 9.61
N PRO A 150 17.91 29.10 9.93
CA PRO A 150 17.48 30.46 10.24
C PRO A 150 18.35 31.09 11.33
N THR A 151 18.75 32.35 11.15
CA THR A 151 19.53 33.08 12.16
C THR A 151 18.73 33.41 13.41
N THR A 152 17.40 33.32 13.33
CA THR A 152 16.48 33.55 14.44
C THR A 152 15.45 32.42 14.49
N LEU A 153 15.26 31.87 15.69
CA LEU A 153 14.25 30.86 16.02
C LEU A 153 13.53 31.33 17.29
N THR A 154 12.24 31.05 17.39
CA THR A 154 11.50 31.33 18.63
C THR A 154 12.00 30.43 19.77
N ALA A 155 11.77 30.84 21.03
CA ALA A 155 12.14 30.02 22.18
C ALA A 155 11.43 28.65 22.16
N GLU A 156 10.18 28.62 21.68
CA GLU A 156 9.41 27.40 21.49
C GLU A 156 10.05 26.49 20.43
N GLN A 157 10.45 27.04 19.28
CA GLN A 157 11.13 26.28 18.24
C GLN A 157 12.45 25.67 18.73
N GLN A 158 13.25 26.45 19.46
CA GLN A 158 14.50 25.94 20.05
C GLN A 158 14.25 24.79 21.03
N THR A 159 13.20 24.92 21.85
CA THR A 159 12.78 23.87 22.79
C THR A 159 12.36 22.61 22.06
N VAL A 160 11.52 22.73 21.02
CA VAL A 160 11.08 21.61 20.19
C VAL A 160 12.25 20.94 19.49
N ILE A 161 13.17 21.70 18.90
CA ILE A 161 14.36 21.15 18.23
C ILE A 161 15.20 20.35 19.23
N SER A 162 15.46 20.89 20.41
CA SER A 162 16.26 20.24 21.46
C SER A 162 15.60 18.94 21.96
N ASN A 163 14.33 18.99 22.34
CA ASN A 163 13.64 17.84 22.91
C ASN A 163 13.40 16.73 21.87
N SER A 164 12.95 17.11 20.66
CA SER A 164 12.65 16.14 19.61
C SER A 164 13.89 15.45 19.02
N ALA A 165 15.11 15.92 19.31
CA ALA A 165 16.33 15.25 18.86
C ALA A 165 16.45 13.82 19.43
N HIS A 166 15.93 13.60 20.64
CA HIS A 166 15.91 12.28 21.27
C HIS A 166 15.06 11.23 20.55
N VAL A 167 14.14 11.66 19.68
CA VAL A 167 13.29 10.75 18.90
C VAL A 167 14.13 9.90 17.93
N ASP A 168 15.34 10.34 17.56
CA ASP A 168 16.24 9.61 16.66
C ASP A 168 16.59 8.20 17.15
N HIS A 169 16.66 7.99 18.47
CA HIS A 169 16.87 6.65 19.05
C HIS A 169 15.77 5.67 18.66
N PHE A 170 14.53 6.16 18.61
CA PHE A 170 13.36 5.37 18.22
C PHE A 170 13.26 5.27 16.70
N PHE A 171 13.44 6.38 15.97
CA PHE A 171 13.39 6.39 14.51
C PHE A 171 14.34 5.39 13.89
N ARG A 172 15.59 5.34 14.33
CA ARG A 172 16.59 4.40 13.80
C ARG A 172 16.15 2.95 13.94
N THR A 173 15.71 2.58 15.14
CA THR A 173 15.30 1.20 15.45
C THR A 173 14.08 0.83 14.62
N MET A 174 13.04 1.68 14.64
CA MET A 174 11.79 1.41 13.95
C MET A 174 11.96 1.36 12.43
N TYR A 175 12.73 2.29 11.86
CA TYR A 175 13.00 2.31 10.42
C TYR A 175 13.86 1.12 9.97
N THR A 176 14.83 0.68 10.77
CA THR A 176 15.68 -0.46 10.39
C THR A 176 14.92 -1.79 10.48
N GLN A 177 14.05 -1.93 11.49
CA GLN A 177 13.22 -3.13 11.68
C GLN A 177 12.06 -3.22 10.68
N ASN A 178 11.67 -2.08 10.10
CA ASN A 178 10.64 -2.02 9.09
C ASN A 178 11.28 -1.55 7.78
N PRO A 179 11.71 -2.50 6.91
CA PRO A 179 11.77 -2.20 5.49
C PRO A 179 10.35 -1.76 5.03
N ASP A 180 9.96 -1.62 3.78
CA ASP A 180 8.64 -1.05 3.39
C ASP A 180 8.37 0.42 3.82
N LEU A 181 8.83 0.91 4.98
CA LEU A 181 8.72 2.31 5.40
C LEU A 181 9.60 3.21 4.54
N LEU A 182 8.99 4.20 3.92
CA LEU A 182 9.72 5.18 3.12
C LEU A 182 10.42 6.22 4.01
N ALA A 183 9.73 6.71 5.04
CA ALA A 183 10.21 7.73 5.96
C ALA A 183 9.43 7.70 7.27
N LEU A 184 10.01 8.29 8.32
CA LEU A 184 9.37 8.61 9.58
C LEU A 184 9.49 10.11 9.81
N TYR A 185 8.44 10.76 10.29
CA TYR A 185 8.49 12.19 10.50
C TYR A 185 7.47 12.66 11.53
N VAL A 186 7.73 13.84 12.08
CA VAL A 186 6.85 14.51 13.04
C VAL A 186 6.71 15.97 12.64
N GLY A 187 5.46 16.44 12.61
CA GLY A 187 5.13 17.87 12.52
C GLY A 187 4.71 18.40 13.88
N PHE A 188 5.16 19.61 14.21
CA PHE A 188 4.87 20.27 15.48
C PHE A 188 4.07 21.56 15.25
N ASP A 189 3.19 21.90 16.21
CA ASP A 189 2.43 23.17 16.18
C ASP A 189 3.37 24.40 16.23
N ALA A 190 4.61 24.25 16.72
CA ALA A 190 5.68 25.26 16.68
C ALA A 190 6.22 25.57 15.25
N LEU A 191 5.51 25.15 14.21
CA LEU A 191 5.89 25.29 12.80
C LEU A 191 7.26 24.67 12.51
N LEU A 192 7.47 23.45 13.02
CA LEU A 192 8.67 22.66 12.81
C LEU A 192 8.32 21.30 12.25
N PHE A 193 9.21 20.80 11.42
CA PHE A 193 9.14 19.48 10.84
C PHE A 193 10.45 18.75 11.09
N ARG A 194 10.36 17.50 11.55
CA ARG A 194 11.52 16.61 11.72
C ARG A 194 11.30 15.36 10.88
N HIS A 195 12.30 14.96 10.11
CA HIS A 195 12.22 13.86 9.14
C HIS A 195 13.41 12.92 9.21
N TYR A 196 13.11 11.62 9.21
CA TYR A 196 14.06 10.52 9.23
C TYR A 196 13.78 9.55 8.06
N PRO A 197 14.79 9.02 7.35
CA PRO A 197 16.21 9.39 7.42
C PRO A 197 16.44 10.87 7.13
N GLY A 198 17.46 11.48 7.72
CA GLY A 198 17.80 12.87 7.42
C GLY A 198 18.09 13.03 5.93
N ALA A 199 17.35 13.88 5.22
CA ALA A 199 17.42 13.98 3.75
C ALA A 199 17.17 15.43 3.34
N GLY A 200 18.24 16.22 3.27
CA GLY A 200 18.28 17.67 2.98
C GLY A 200 17.88 18.04 1.56
N LEU A 201 16.69 17.61 1.18
CA LEU A 201 16.10 17.69 -0.16
C LEU A 201 14.63 18.07 -0.11
N ILE A 202 13.96 17.99 1.05
CA ILE A 202 12.53 18.33 1.13
C ILE A 202 12.34 19.81 0.82
N ARG A 203 13.24 20.66 1.33
CA ARG A 203 13.28 22.09 1.02
C ARG A 203 13.59 22.40 -0.43
N ASP A 204 14.42 21.59 -1.09
CA ASP A 204 14.85 21.85 -2.46
C ASP A 204 13.70 21.67 -3.48
N GLN A 205 12.56 21.12 -3.04
CA GLN A 205 11.33 21.01 -3.82
C GLN A 205 10.35 22.18 -3.58
N GLY A 206 10.71 23.12 -2.72
CA GLY A 206 9.94 24.33 -2.42
C GLY A 206 9.59 24.49 -0.95
N ALA A 207 8.77 25.49 -0.66
CA ALA A 207 8.27 25.73 0.69
C ALA A 207 7.43 24.54 1.16
N TYR A 208 7.89 23.88 2.23
CA TYR A 208 7.17 22.76 2.83
C TYR A 208 6.54 23.19 4.15
N ASP A 209 5.23 23.04 4.26
CA ASP A 209 4.50 23.20 5.52
C ASP A 209 3.85 21.87 5.91
N PRO A 210 4.23 21.24 7.04
CA PRO A 210 3.57 20.03 7.52
C PRO A 210 2.11 20.28 7.90
N THR A 211 1.74 21.48 8.38
CA THR A 211 0.44 21.72 9.02
C THR A 211 -0.74 21.67 8.05
N ILE A 212 -0.49 21.90 6.77
CA ILE A 212 -1.49 21.83 5.70
C ILE A 212 -1.54 20.46 5.01
N ARG A 213 -0.68 19.51 5.39
CA ARG A 213 -0.62 18.20 4.74
C ARG A 213 -1.73 17.29 5.24
N SER A 214 -2.22 16.43 4.36
CA SER A 214 -3.31 15.47 4.65
C SER A 214 -3.03 14.60 5.88
N TRP A 215 -1.79 14.15 6.06
CA TRP A 215 -1.42 13.36 7.25
C TRP A 215 -1.49 14.17 8.54
N TYR A 216 -1.13 15.45 8.52
CA TYR A 216 -1.17 16.32 9.70
C TYR A 216 -2.60 16.67 10.06
N THR A 217 -3.37 17.10 9.06
CA THR A 217 -4.78 17.46 9.26
C THR A 217 -5.60 16.24 9.66
N ALA A 218 -5.37 15.07 9.06
CA ALA A 218 -6.01 13.83 9.48
C ALA A 218 -5.69 13.53 10.96
N ALA A 219 -4.41 13.49 11.36
CA ALA A 219 -4.05 13.23 12.75
C ALA A 219 -4.73 14.19 13.73
N LYS A 220 -4.74 15.51 13.45
CA LYS A 220 -5.38 16.52 14.30
C LYS A 220 -6.90 16.37 14.34
N THR A 221 -7.54 16.11 13.20
CA THR A 221 -9.00 15.88 13.13
C THR A 221 -9.40 14.66 13.94
N TYR A 222 -8.70 13.54 13.80
CA TYR A 222 -9.05 12.31 14.53
C TYR A 222 -8.76 12.40 16.03
N ALA A 223 -7.67 13.08 16.43
CA ALA A 223 -7.36 13.30 17.83
C ALA A 223 -8.38 14.17 18.57
N SER A 224 -9.14 15.00 17.85
CA SER A 224 -10.21 15.81 18.44
C SER A 224 -11.46 14.99 18.84
N SER A 225 -11.49 13.69 18.54
CA SER A 225 -12.58 12.78 18.92
C SER A 225 -12.16 11.88 20.11
N PRO A 226 -12.76 12.02 21.31
CA PRO A 226 -12.44 11.19 22.48
C PRO A 226 -12.69 9.69 22.29
N ALA A 227 -13.50 9.32 21.29
CA ALA A 227 -13.77 7.95 20.89
C ALA A 227 -13.10 7.58 19.55
N GLY A 228 -12.20 8.43 19.06
CA GLY A 228 -11.49 8.23 17.80
C GLY A 228 -10.49 7.08 17.84
N PRO A 229 -10.09 6.55 16.67
CA PRO A 229 -9.04 5.55 16.60
C PRO A 229 -7.69 6.13 17.06
N SER A 230 -6.81 5.30 17.59
CA SER A 230 -5.48 5.72 18.07
C SER A 230 -4.54 6.18 16.96
N TYR A 231 -4.84 5.81 15.72
CA TYR A 231 -4.14 6.23 14.51
C TYR A 231 -5.14 6.38 13.35
N VAL A 232 -4.72 7.07 12.30
CA VAL A 232 -5.45 7.18 11.04
C VAL A 232 -4.51 6.89 9.87
N ILE A 233 -5.05 6.22 8.86
CA ILE A 233 -4.39 6.01 7.57
C ILE A 233 -4.97 7.02 6.59
N THR A 234 -4.11 7.79 5.93
CA THR A 234 -4.55 8.76 4.92
C THR A 234 -4.98 8.07 3.64
N ASP A 235 -5.82 8.75 2.86
CA ASP A 235 -5.95 8.43 1.43
C ASP A 235 -4.59 8.53 0.72
N PRO A 236 -4.38 7.81 -0.39
CA PRO A 236 -3.18 7.95 -1.20
C PRO A 236 -2.98 9.39 -1.66
N TYR A 237 -1.75 9.90 -1.55
CA TYR A 237 -1.38 11.24 -2.01
C TYR A 237 0.02 11.24 -2.63
N SER A 238 0.30 12.25 -3.46
CA SER A 238 1.64 12.44 -4.03
C SER A 238 2.60 12.92 -2.95
N ASP A 239 3.68 12.18 -2.75
CA ASP A 239 4.75 12.54 -1.84
C ASP A 239 5.32 13.92 -2.19
N ALA A 240 5.54 14.74 -1.16
CA ALA A 240 6.04 16.10 -1.31
C ALA A 240 7.51 16.14 -1.74
N SER A 241 8.24 15.02 -1.63
CA SER A 241 9.59 14.84 -2.15
C SER A 241 9.60 14.18 -3.54
N GLY A 242 8.45 14.11 -4.22
CA GLY A 242 8.36 13.64 -5.61
C GLY A 242 8.61 12.14 -5.80
N ARG A 243 8.53 11.34 -4.73
CA ARG A 243 8.82 9.89 -4.75
C ARG A 243 7.64 9.02 -5.21
N GLY A 244 6.57 9.64 -5.70
CA GLY A 244 5.37 8.97 -6.20
C GLY A 244 4.21 8.99 -5.22
N TRP A 245 3.28 8.04 -5.37
CA TRP A 245 2.11 7.92 -4.51
C TRP A 245 2.46 7.21 -3.21
N CYS A 246 1.98 7.74 -2.10
CA CYS A 246 2.17 7.17 -0.77
C CYS A 246 0.88 7.24 0.04
N VAL A 247 0.81 6.40 1.06
CA VAL A 247 -0.15 6.49 2.16
C VAL A 247 0.64 6.74 3.43
N SER A 248 0.04 7.47 4.36
CA SER A 248 0.66 7.75 5.65
C SER A 248 -0.20 7.21 6.77
N ILE A 249 0.45 6.57 7.72
CA ILE A 249 -0.15 6.17 8.99
C ILE A 249 0.29 7.22 10.00
N CYS A 250 -0.65 7.87 10.65
CA CYS A 250 -0.38 8.99 11.53
C CYS A 250 -1.16 8.87 12.84
N ALA A 251 -0.56 9.37 13.90
CA ALA A 251 -1.13 9.43 15.24
C ALA A 251 -0.74 10.76 15.86
N ILE A 252 -1.49 11.20 16.87
CA ILE A 252 -1.11 12.41 17.60
C ILE A 252 -0.07 12.07 18.66
N ILE A 253 0.84 13.02 18.88
CA ILE A 253 1.81 12.93 19.96
C ILE A 253 1.03 12.94 21.28
N THR A 254 1.35 12.01 22.17
CA THR A 254 0.70 11.93 23.49
C THR A 254 1.76 11.84 24.57
N ASN A 255 1.61 12.64 25.61
CA ASN A 255 2.47 12.56 26.79
C ASN A 255 1.86 11.59 27.80
N THR A 256 2.55 10.48 28.08
CA THR A 256 2.03 9.43 28.96
C THR A 256 1.87 9.84 30.42
N ALA A 257 2.66 10.80 30.89
CA ALA A 257 2.65 11.23 32.28
C ALA A 257 1.46 12.16 32.59
N THR A 258 1.04 12.96 31.61
CA THR A 258 -0.04 13.95 31.80
C THR A 258 -1.33 13.55 31.08
N GLY A 259 -1.28 12.61 30.14
CA GLY A 259 -2.38 12.30 29.23
C GLY A 259 -2.69 13.44 28.27
N ASN A 260 -1.86 14.49 28.24
CA ASN A 260 -2.06 15.63 27.37
C ASN A 260 -1.60 15.28 25.95
N ILE A 261 -2.43 15.70 25.01
CA ILE A 261 -2.19 15.75 23.57
C ILE A 261 -1.49 17.06 23.25
#